data_AF-A0A954LLT5-F1
#
_entry.id   AF-A0A954LLT5-F1
#
_cell.length_a   1.000
_cell.length_b   1.000
_cell.length_c   1.000
_cell.angle_alpha   90.00
_cell.angle_beta   90.00
_cell.angle_gamma   90.00
#
_symmetry.space_group_name_H-M   'P 1'
#
loop_
_entity.id
_entity.type
_entity.pdbx_description
1 polymer ?
#
loop_
_entity_poly.entity_id
_entity_poly.type
_entity_poly.pdbx_seq_one_letter_code
_entity_poly.pdbx_strand_id
1 'polypeptide(L)'
;VAKTVIKVKRETLGLQGFSPVALVEDSAWVKGLSQHEETYQGLTFYFADADEQATFKSNPEKFLPKYLGCDPVSLKTSERPVMGSIQHGAVYNGRIYFMSSANHQKQFLASPQEYAELLYEVSLEATPEVVQVMAEADSMSTN
;
A
#
# COMPACT_ATOMS: atom_id res chain seq x y z
N VAL A 1 -16.67 18.00 3.84
CA VAL A 1 -15.91 16.74 3.68
C VAL A 1 -14.97 16.60 4.87
N ALA A 2 -15.17 15.61 5.73
CA ALA A 2 -14.26 15.35 6.84
C ALA A 2 -12.94 14.82 6.27
N LYS A 3 -11.92 15.66 6.24
CA LYS A 3 -10.55 15.25 5.89
C LYS A 3 -9.95 14.59 7.12
N THR A 4 -9.77 13.28 7.07
CA THR A 4 -9.15 12.54 8.18
C THR A 4 -7.65 12.45 7.92
N VAL A 5 -6.90 13.25 8.67
CA VAL A 5 -5.43 13.31 8.67
C VAL A 5 -4.93 12.22 9.63
N ILE A 6 -4.31 11.16 9.12
CA ILE A 6 -3.88 10.01 9.93
C ILE A 6 -2.39 10.07 10.14
N LYS A 7 -1.96 10.06 11.41
CA LYS A 7 -0.55 9.91 11.73
C LYS A 7 -0.18 8.44 11.77
N VAL A 8 0.58 8.00 10.77
CA VAL A 8 1.05 6.64 10.60
C VAL A 8 2.58 6.64 10.62
N LYS A 9 3.16 5.87 11.55
CA LYS A 9 4.61 5.65 11.59
C LYS A 9 4.99 4.72 10.44
N ARG A 10 5.49 5.29 9.35
CA ARG A 10 6.05 4.50 8.25
C ARG A 10 7.47 4.06 8.62
N GLU A 11 7.76 2.78 8.40
CA GLU A 11 9.14 2.33 8.36
C GLU A 11 9.82 3.05 7.19
N THR A 12 11.04 3.54 7.38
CA THR A 12 11.83 4.13 6.29
C THR A 12 12.15 3.10 5.20
N LEU A 13 12.06 1.82 5.54
CA LEU A 13 12.27 0.69 4.64
C LEU A 13 10.94 0.29 3.97
N GLY A 14 10.81 0.68 2.70
CA GLY A 14 9.73 0.25 1.83
C GLY A 14 9.67 -1.27 1.75
N LEU A 15 8.47 -1.82 1.97
CA LEU A 15 8.23 -3.26 1.96
C LEU A 15 9.18 -4.07 2.86
N GLN A 16 9.65 -3.53 3.99
CA GLN A 16 10.63 -4.21 4.87
C GLN A 16 11.86 -4.77 4.11
N GLY A 17 12.21 -4.18 2.98
CA GLY A 17 13.34 -4.59 2.14
C GLY A 17 13.04 -5.71 1.14
N PHE A 18 11.76 -6.00 0.85
CA PHE A 18 11.37 -6.88 -0.26
C PHE A 18 11.18 -6.10 -1.56
N SER A 19 11.41 -6.79 -2.68
CA SER A 19 11.27 -6.20 -4.01
C SER A 19 9.80 -5.97 -4.38
N PRO A 20 9.38 -4.72 -4.63
CA PRO A 20 8.02 -4.44 -5.08
C PRO A 20 7.78 -4.96 -6.50
N VAL A 21 8.83 -5.06 -7.33
CA VAL A 21 8.72 -5.56 -8.72
C VAL A 21 8.47 -7.06 -8.71
N ALA A 22 9.29 -7.84 -8.01
CA ALA A 22 9.05 -9.28 -7.83
C ALA A 22 7.67 -9.59 -7.24
N LEU A 23 7.16 -8.73 -6.35
CA LEU A 23 5.83 -8.92 -5.77
C LEU A 23 4.71 -8.64 -6.76
N VAL A 24 4.86 -7.68 -7.65
CA VAL A 24 3.83 -7.38 -8.66
C VAL A 24 3.91 -8.32 -9.84
N GLU A 25 5.11 -8.61 -10.34
CA GLU A 25 5.31 -9.40 -11.56
C GLU A 25 5.33 -10.90 -11.29
N ASP A 26 6.14 -11.34 -10.32
CA ASP A 26 6.29 -12.77 -9.98
C ASP A 26 5.36 -13.23 -8.84
N SER A 27 4.64 -12.30 -8.20
CA SER A 27 3.89 -12.58 -6.96
C SER A 27 4.76 -13.26 -5.90
N ALA A 28 6.05 -12.93 -5.87
CA ALA A 28 7.06 -13.58 -5.05
C ALA A 28 7.67 -12.63 -4.02
N TRP A 29 7.82 -13.11 -2.79
CA TRP A 29 8.52 -12.40 -1.72
C TRP A 29 10.03 -12.51 -1.89
N VAL A 30 10.57 -11.77 -2.85
CA VAL A 30 12.02 -11.73 -3.08
C VAL A 30 12.62 -10.62 -2.23
N LYS A 31 13.63 -10.97 -1.42
CA LYS A 31 14.35 -9.97 -0.62
C LYS A 31 15.25 -9.16 -1.54
N GLY A 32 15.06 -7.85 -1.52
CA GLY A 32 15.90 -6.94 -2.29
C GLY A 32 17.29 -6.82 -1.69
N LEU A 33 18.25 -6.44 -2.53
CA LEU A 33 19.63 -6.24 -2.16
C LEU A 33 19.83 -4.74 -1.90
N SER A 34 20.51 -4.39 -0.81
CA SER A 34 20.80 -3.00 -0.46
C SER A 34 21.66 -2.27 -1.50
N GLN A 35 22.35 -3.02 -2.37
CA GLN A 35 23.09 -2.46 -3.51
C GLN A 35 22.16 -1.92 -4.61
N HIS A 36 20.91 -2.41 -4.66
CA HIS A 36 19.87 -1.99 -5.58
C HIS A 36 18.75 -1.37 -4.75
N GLU A 37 18.99 -0.16 -4.24
CA GLU A 37 18.00 0.61 -3.50
C GLU A 37 17.52 1.82 -4.29
N GLU A 38 16.25 2.19 -4.15
CA GLU A 38 15.69 3.43 -4.71
C GLU A 38 14.82 4.10 -3.66
N THR A 39 15.02 5.41 -3.47
CA THR A 39 14.22 6.17 -2.51
C THR A 39 13.12 6.91 -3.25
N TYR A 40 11.87 6.58 -2.93
CA TYR A 40 10.70 7.17 -3.56
C TYR A 40 9.70 7.63 -2.50
N GLN A 41 9.27 8.89 -2.58
CA GLN A 41 8.35 9.52 -1.61
C GLN A 41 8.80 9.38 -0.13
N GLY A 42 10.11 9.39 0.11
CA GLY A 42 10.71 9.26 1.45
C GLY A 42 10.78 7.83 1.99
N LEU A 43 10.46 6.82 1.17
CA LEU A 43 10.60 5.40 1.47
C LEU A 43 11.72 4.80 0.63
N THR A 44 12.58 3.99 1.25
CA THR A 44 13.67 3.29 0.56
C THR A 44 13.22 1.87 0.19
N PHE A 45 13.10 1.59 -1.10
CA PHE A 45 12.75 0.27 -1.64
C PHE A 45 14.01 -0.49 -2.08
N TYR A 46 14.04 -1.80 -1.90
CA TYR A 46 15.14 -2.66 -2.33
C TYR A 46 14.69 -3.59 -3.45
N PHE A 47 15.57 -3.86 -4.42
CA PHE A 47 15.30 -4.68 -5.59
C PHE A 47 16.25 -5.88 -5.63
N ALA A 48 15.80 -6.99 -6.19
CA ALA A 48 16.60 -8.21 -6.35
C ALA A 48 17.79 -7.97 -7.28
N ASP A 49 17.60 -7.15 -8.31
CA ASP A 49 18.60 -6.82 -9.32
C ASP A 49 18.40 -5.40 -9.90
N ALA A 50 19.31 -5.01 -10.79
CA ALA A 50 19.31 -3.69 -11.41
C ALA A 50 18.17 -3.50 -12.45
N ASP A 51 17.64 -4.58 -13.03
CA ASP A 51 16.55 -4.51 -14.00
C ASP A 51 15.23 -4.19 -13.31
N GLU A 52 14.97 -4.84 -12.17
CA GLU A 52 13.85 -4.49 -11.29
C GLU A 52 13.93 -3.03 -10.82
N GLN A 53 15.12 -2.56 -10.42
CA GLN A 53 15.31 -1.16 -10.03
C GLN A 53 14.97 -0.21 -11.19
N ALA A 54 15.43 -0.51 -12.41
CA ALA A 54 15.12 0.30 -13.59
C ALA A 54 13.61 0.29 -13.91
N THR A 55 12.98 -0.88 -13.82
CA THR A 55 11.55 -1.08 -14.01
C THR A 55 10.73 -0.25 -13.01
N PHE A 56 11.13 -0.25 -11.74
CA PHE A 56 10.52 0.60 -10.72
C PHE A 56 10.67 2.07 -11.02
N LYS A 57 11.87 2.54 -11.42
CA LYS A 57 12.11 3.95 -11.76
C LYS A 57 11.27 4.41 -12.95
N SER A 58 11.02 3.54 -13.91
CA SER A 58 10.17 3.85 -15.07
C SER A 58 8.71 4.04 -14.69
N ASN A 59 8.19 3.31 -13.71
CA ASN A 59 6.78 3.42 -13.32
C ASN A 59 6.51 3.08 -11.83
N PRO A 60 7.02 3.91 -10.89
CA PRO A 60 7.04 3.55 -9.47
C PRO A 60 5.63 3.40 -8.89
N GLU A 61 4.67 4.20 -9.35
CA GLU A 61 3.28 4.19 -8.89
C GLU A 61 2.57 2.85 -9.09
N LYS A 62 2.98 2.06 -10.09
CA LYS A 62 2.43 0.72 -10.35
C LYS A 62 2.88 -0.30 -9.29
N PHE A 63 4.08 -0.12 -8.78
CA PHE A 63 4.74 -1.04 -7.84
C PHE A 63 4.52 -0.67 -6.38
N LEU A 64 3.99 0.53 -6.13
CA LEU A 64 3.63 0.95 -4.77
C LEU A 64 2.41 0.18 -4.25
N PRO A 65 2.40 -0.15 -2.95
CA PRO A 65 1.21 -0.72 -2.33
C PRO A 65 0.04 0.25 -2.39
N LYS A 66 -1.15 -0.30 -2.66
CA LYS A 66 -2.37 0.50 -2.66
C LYS A 66 -2.61 1.07 -1.25
N TYR A 67 -3.28 2.22 -1.19
CA TYR A 67 -3.55 2.93 0.06
C TYR A 67 -2.28 3.25 0.89
N LEU A 68 -1.12 3.34 0.23
CA LEU A 68 0.19 3.59 0.87
C LEU A 68 0.53 2.56 1.96
N GLY A 69 0.02 1.33 1.80
CA GLY A 69 0.22 0.22 2.75
C GLY A 69 -0.76 0.21 3.92
N CYS A 70 -1.79 1.06 3.92
CA CYS A 70 -2.90 0.97 4.85
C CYS A 70 -3.78 -0.25 4.56
N ASP A 71 -4.29 -0.84 5.63
CA ASP A 71 -5.16 -2.00 5.59
C ASP A 71 -6.54 -1.64 5.03
N PRO A 72 -6.91 -2.17 3.86
CA PRO A 72 -8.18 -1.84 3.21
C PRO A 72 -9.38 -2.38 3.99
N VAL A 73 -9.21 -3.48 4.73
CA VAL A 73 -10.26 -4.00 5.62
C VAL A 73 -10.49 -3.00 6.75
N SER A 74 -9.41 -2.55 7.41
CA SER A 74 -9.51 -1.53 8.45
C SER A 74 -10.05 -0.21 7.92
N LEU A 75 -9.69 0.21 6.70
CA LEU A 75 -10.23 1.41 6.06
C LEU A 75 -11.76 1.34 5.89
N LYS A 76 -12.28 0.16 5.55
CA LYS A 76 -13.72 -0.05 5.35
C LYS A 76 -14.50 -0.28 6.65
N THR A 77 -13.96 -1.08 7.56
CA THR A 77 -14.68 -1.57 8.75
C THR A 77 -14.42 -0.73 10.00
N SER A 78 -13.35 0.07 10.02
CA SER A 78 -12.91 0.82 11.20
C SER A 78 -12.83 2.31 10.88
N GLU A 79 -13.12 3.15 11.86
CA GLU A 79 -13.01 4.62 11.73
C GLU A 79 -11.55 5.12 11.68
N ARG A 80 -10.58 4.22 11.92
CA ARG A 80 -9.15 4.52 11.90
C ARG A 80 -8.42 3.57 10.95
N PRO A 81 -7.71 4.09 9.94
CA PRO A 81 -6.81 3.27 9.15
C PRO A 81 -5.63 2.81 9.98
N VAL A 82 -5.21 1.60 9.67
CA VAL A 82 -4.12 0.89 10.33
C VAL A 82 -3.13 0.49 9.24
N MET A 83 -1.83 0.54 9.53
CA MET A 83 -0.85 -0.04 8.60
C MET A 83 -1.03 -1.53 8.51
N GLY A 84 -1.09 -2.04 7.29
CA GLY A 84 -0.97 -3.45 7.07
C GLY A 84 0.46 -3.94 7.36
N SER A 85 0.57 -5.21 7.71
CA SER A 85 1.84 -5.90 7.83
C SER A 85 2.17 -6.60 6.53
N ILE A 86 3.44 -6.54 6.14
CA ILE A 86 3.96 -7.29 4.98
C ILE A 86 3.76 -8.80 5.15
N GLN A 87 3.77 -9.30 6.39
CA GLN A 87 3.52 -10.72 6.70
C GLN A 87 2.11 -11.17 6.31
N HIS A 88 1.19 -10.21 6.16
CA HIS A 88 -0.18 -10.42 5.75
C HIS A 88 -0.46 -9.70 4.42
N GLY A 89 0.54 -9.59 3.55
CA GLY A 89 0.36 -9.07 2.21
C GLY A 89 -0.45 -10.01 1.31
N ALA A 90 -1.19 -9.43 0.39
CA ALA A 90 -1.87 -10.14 -0.70
C ALA A 90 -1.73 -9.33 -2.00
N VAL A 91 -1.60 -10.05 -3.11
CA VAL A 91 -1.60 -9.47 -4.46
C VAL A 91 -2.95 -9.74 -5.09
N TYR A 92 -3.60 -8.68 -5.59
CA TYR A 92 -4.88 -8.78 -6.28
C TYR A 92 -4.92 -7.79 -7.44
N ASN A 93 -5.30 -8.26 -8.64
CA ASN A 93 -5.29 -7.46 -9.89
C ASN A 93 -3.97 -6.70 -10.14
N GLY A 94 -2.82 -7.35 -9.88
CA GLY A 94 -1.50 -6.75 -10.07
C GLY A 94 -1.20 -5.58 -9.13
N ARG A 95 -1.91 -5.49 -7.99
CA ARG A 95 -1.67 -4.50 -6.93
C ARG A 95 -1.42 -5.20 -5.61
N ILE A 96 -0.56 -4.61 -4.80
CA ILE A 96 -0.18 -5.11 -3.48
C ILE A 96 -1.07 -4.47 -2.42
N TYR A 97 -1.61 -5.29 -1.53
CA TYR A 97 -2.42 -4.91 -0.38
C TYR A 97 -1.80 -5.50 0.88
N PHE A 98 -1.76 -4.74 1.98
CA PHE A 98 -1.29 -5.22 3.27
C PHE A 98 -2.43 -5.23 4.27
N MET A 99 -2.54 -6.31 5.05
CA MET A 99 -3.54 -6.41 6.11
C MET A 99 -2.87 -6.34 7.47
N SER A 100 -3.52 -5.74 8.46
CA SER A 100 -2.92 -5.59 9.79
C SER A 100 -2.85 -6.91 10.57
N SER A 101 -3.65 -7.92 10.18
CA SER A 101 -3.71 -9.23 10.84
C SER A 101 -4.07 -10.35 9.85
N ALA A 102 -3.77 -11.60 10.23
CA ALA A 102 -4.21 -12.79 9.49
C ALA A 102 -5.73 -12.88 9.33
N ASN A 103 -6.49 -12.34 10.30
CA ASN A 103 -7.96 -12.30 10.20
C ASN A 103 -8.42 -11.32 9.12
N HIS A 104 -7.78 -10.16 9.01
CA HIS A 104 -8.06 -9.19 7.95
C HIS A 104 -7.60 -9.73 6.59
N GLN A 105 -6.47 -10.44 6.52
CA GLN A 105 -6.06 -11.13 5.30
C GLN A 105 -7.12 -12.12 4.83
N LYS A 106 -7.69 -12.92 5.72
CA LYS A 106 -8.79 -13.83 5.37
C LYS A 106 -10.03 -13.09 4.87
N GLN A 107 -10.41 -11.98 5.50
CA GLN A 107 -11.52 -11.15 5.04
C GLN A 107 -11.25 -10.57 3.65
N PHE A 108 -10.06 -10.00 3.44
CA PHE A 108 -9.64 -9.49 2.14
C PHE A 108 -9.69 -10.58 1.07
N LEU A 109 -9.12 -11.76 1.33
CA LEU A 109 -9.13 -12.88 0.38
C LEU A 109 -10.53 -13.45 0.12
N ALA A 110 -11.47 -13.31 1.07
CA ALA A 110 -12.85 -13.74 0.88
C ALA A 110 -13.62 -12.80 -0.06
N SER A 111 -13.37 -11.49 0.00
CA SER A 111 -14.05 -10.47 -0.81
C SER A 111 -13.09 -9.40 -1.34
N PRO A 112 -12.05 -9.76 -2.12
CA PRO A 112 -10.95 -8.84 -2.43
C PRO A 112 -11.41 -7.65 -3.26
N GLN A 113 -12.38 -7.83 -4.16
CA GLN A 113 -12.97 -6.76 -4.94
C GLN A 113 -13.54 -5.64 -4.05
N GLU A 114 -14.25 -6.00 -2.99
CA GLU A 114 -14.93 -5.05 -2.11
C GLU A 114 -13.96 -4.13 -1.35
N TYR A 115 -12.74 -4.63 -1.09
CA TYR A 115 -11.68 -3.90 -0.40
C TYR A 115 -10.68 -3.25 -1.37
N ALA A 116 -10.50 -3.83 -2.56
CA ALA A 116 -9.59 -3.33 -3.59
C ALA A 116 -10.16 -2.14 -4.36
N GLU A 117 -11.49 -2.05 -4.46
CA GLU A 117 -12.21 -0.99 -5.17
C GLU A 117 -12.66 0.16 -4.24
N LEU A 118 -12.14 0.24 -3.01
CA LEU A 118 -12.49 1.36 -2.13
C LEU A 118 -11.98 2.68 -2.73
N LEU A 119 -12.89 3.63 -2.93
CA LEU A 119 -12.62 5.00 -3.39
C LEU A 119 -12.08 5.87 -2.24
N TYR A 120 -10.93 5.46 -1.68
CA TYR A 120 -10.16 6.27 -0.76
C TYR A 120 -8.99 6.91 -1.51
N GLU A 121 -8.98 8.25 -1.55
CA GLU A 121 -7.80 8.99 -1.98
C GLU A 121 -6.85 9.14 -0.78
N VAL A 122 -5.64 8.60 -0.92
CA VAL A 122 -4.63 8.64 0.14
C VAL A 122 -3.49 9.54 -0.30
N SER A 123 -3.33 10.67 0.38
CA SER A 123 -2.30 11.66 0.04
C SER A 123 -1.22 11.73 1.10
N LEU A 124 0.02 11.89 0.64
CA LEU A 124 1.21 12.13 1.44
C LEU A 124 1.35 13.63 1.66
N GLU A 125 1.15 14.12 2.88
CA GLU A 125 1.57 15.48 3.21
C GLU A 125 3.07 15.49 3.52
N ALA A 126 3.70 16.67 3.40
CA ALA A 126 5.15 16.89 3.50
C ALA A 126 5.80 16.52 4.86
N THR A 127 5.05 15.90 5.78
CA THR A 127 5.57 15.34 7.02
C THR A 127 5.46 13.81 6.96
N PRO A 128 6.59 13.06 7.13
CA PRO A 128 6.68 11.62 6.83
C PRO A 128 5.73 10.74 7.65
N GLU A 129 5.17 11.28 8.73
CA GLU A 129 4.24 10.61 9.61
C GLU A 129 2.78 10.71 9.20
N VAL A 130 2.38 11.48 8.19
CA VAL A 130 0.96 11.83 8.03
C VAL A 130 0.40 11.44 6.67
N VAL A 131 -0.71 10.72 6.72
CA VAL A 131 -1.43 10.09 5.63
C VAL A 131 -2.85 10.59 5.69
N GLN A 132 -3.28 11.43 4.76
CA GLN A 132 -4.68 11.85 4.74
C GLN A 132 -5.48 10.88 3.89
N VAL A 133 -6.55 10.33 4.46
CA VAL A 133 -7.50 9.50 3.72
C VAL A 133 -8.75 10.34 3.49
N MET A 134 -9.09 10.54 2.22
CA MET A 134 -10.33 11.18 1.81
C MET A 134 -11.27 10.11 1.25
N ALA A 135 -12.38 9.89 1.93
CA ALA A 135 -13.50 9.18 1.36
C ALA A 135 -14.29 10.16 0.48
N GLU A 136 -14.51 9.82 -0.79
CA GLU A 136 -15.59 10.47 -1.54
C GLU A 136 -16.91 10.02 -0.92
N ALA A 137 -17.55 10.93 -0.18
CA ALA A 137 -18.95 10.75 0.13
C ALA A 137 -19.70 10.95 -1.19
N ASP A 138 -20.14 9.84 -1.79
CA ASP A 138 -21.14 9.87 -2.84
C ASP A 138 -22.29 10.74 -2.34
N SER A 139 -22.33 11.97 -2.83
CA SER A 139 -23.52 12.79 -2.72
C SER A 139 -24.51 12.19 -3.71
N MET A 140 -25.12 11.07 -3.29
CA MET A 140 -26.28 10.52 -3.94
C MET A 140 -27.36 11.59 -3.81
N SER A 141 -27.45 12.40 -4.86
CA SER A 141 -28.42 13.45 -5.05
C SER A 141 -29.81 12.83 -4.93
N THR A 142 -30.45 12.98 -3.77
CA THR A 142 -31.89 12.75 -3.64
C THR A 142 -32.59 13.83 -4.43
N ASN A 143 -33.13 13.43 -5.58
CA ASN A 143 -34.06 14.21 -6.40
C ASN A 143 -35.41 14.38 -5.70
#